data_AF-A0A950M604-F1
#
_entry.id   AF-A0A950M604-F1
#
_cell.length_a   1.000
_cell.length_b   1.000
_cell.length_c   1.000
_cell.angle_alpha   90.00
_cell.angle_beta   90.00
_cell.angle_gamma   90.00
#
_symmetry.space_group_name_H-M   'P 1'
#
loop_
_entity.id
_entity.type
_entity.pdbx_description
1 polymer ?
#
loop_
_entity_poly.entity_id
_entity_poly.type
_entity_poly.pdbx_seq_one_letter_code
_entity_poly.pdbx_strand_id
1 'polypeptide(L)' 'MPSMTITEIDDRIAIVRDNLRELIEQAAASSGAADEDRMSQRIAEQEAELELLTKQRDALSRSKS' A
#
# COMPACT_ATOMS: atom_id res chain seq x y z
N MET A 1 11.85 -3.86 -18.07
CA MET A 1 10.79 -2.95 -17.60
C MET A 1 11.45 -1.63 -17.24
N PRO A 2 10.94 -0.47 -17.69
CA PRO A 2 11.46 0.81 -17.21
C PRO A 2 11.30 0.89 -15.68
N SER A 3 12.34 1.37 -14.99
CA SER A 3 12.28 1.66 -13.56
C SER A 3 11.36 2.86 -13.32
N MET A 4 10.43 2.76 -12.37
CA MET A 4 9.56 3.87 -11.99
C MET A 4 10.36 5.07 -11.49
N THR A 5 9.86 6.26 -11.77
CA THR A 5 10.35 7.53 -11.22
C THR A 5 9.87 7.73 -9.79
N ILE A 6 10.51 8.64 -9.05
CA ILE A 6 10.10 8.98 -7.67
C ILE A 6 8.65 9.48 -7.63
N THR A 7 8.24 10.31 -8.60
CA THR A 7 6.86 10.81 -8.69
C THR A 7 5.86 9.69 -8.92
N GLU A 8 6.14 8.75 -9.83
CA GLU A 8 5.25 7.59 -10.06
C GLU A 8 5.15 6.68 -8.82
N ILE A 9 6.24 6.54 -8.06
CA ILE A 9 6.21 5.80 -6.79
C ILE A 9 5.40 6.54 -5.73
N ASP A 10 5.54 7.86 -5.63
CA ASP A 10 4.79 8.69 -4.69
C ASP A 10 3.28 8.65 -4.99
N ASP A 11 2.89 8.73 -6.27
CA ASP A 11 1.49 8.60 -6.70
C ASP A 11 0.92 7.23 -6.32
N ARG A 12 1.69 6.17 -6.53
CA ARG A 12 1.26 4.81 -6.19
C ARG A 12 1.17 4.61 -4.68
N ILE A 13 2.10 5.17 -3.91
CA ILE A 13 2.03 5.19 -2.43
C ILE A 13 0.75 5.89 -1.96
N ALA A 14 0.35 7.00 -2.59
CA ALA A 14 -0.90 7.68 -2.24
C ALA A 14 -2.12 6.77 -2.46
N ILE A 15 -2.22 6.12 -3.62
CA ILE A 15 -3.30 5.17 -3.93
C ILE A 15 -3.34 4.02 -2.91
N VAL A 16 -2.19 3.42 -2.61
CA VAL A 16 -2.04 2.33 -1.64
C VAL A 16 -2.53 2.75 -0.24
N ARG A 17 -2.20 3.97 0.19
CA ARG A 17 -2.62 4.52 1.49
C ARG A 17 -4.12 4.80 1.56
N ASP A 18 -4.71 5.31 0.48
CA ASP A 18 -6.14 5.54 0.39
C ASP A 18 -6.90 4.20 0.44
N ASN A 19 -6.42 3.19 -0.31
CA ASN A 19 -6.97 1.83 -0.23
C ASN A 19 -6.92 1.25 1.19
N LEU A 20 -5.80 1.43 1.91
CA LEU A 20 -5.67 0.98 3.30
C LEU A 20 -6.68 1.66 4.22
N ARG A 21 -6.88 2.98 4.08
CA ARG A 21 -7.89 3.71 4.86
C ARG A 21 -9.28 3.14 4.61
N GLU A 22 -9.68 2.96 3.35
CA GLU A 22 -10.99 2.41 3.00
C GLU A 22 -11.19 0.98 3.54
N LEU A 23 -10.16 0.13 3.45
CA LEU A 23 -10.21 -1.23 3.98
C LEU A 23 -10.34 -1.25 5.51
N ILE A 24 -9.64 -0.37 6.23
CA ILE A 24 -9.74 -0.26 7.68
C ILE A 24 -11.14 0.22 8.10
N GLU A 25 -11.70 1.21 7.39
CA GLU A 25 -13.05 1.71 7.64
C GLU A 25 -14.11 0.64 7.39
N GLN A 26 -13.99 -0.12 6.30
CA GLN A 26 -14.86 -1.24 6.00
C GLN A 26 -14.75 -2.36 7.06
N ALA A 27 -13.54 -2.62 7.58
CA ALA A 27 -13.31 -3.68 8.55
C ALA A 27 -13.93 -3.31 9.90
N ALA A 28 -13.85 -2.03 10.28
CA ALA A 28 -14.52 -1.51 11.46
C ALA A 28 -16.05 -1.51 11.34
N ALA A 29 -16.60 -1.47 10.12
CA ALA A 29 -18.04 -1.47 9.85
C ALA A 29 -18.62 -2.88 9.66
N SER A 30 -17.81 -3.89 9.34
CA SER A 30 -18.25 -5.26 9.12
C SER A 30 -18.44 -6.03 10.44
N SER A 31 -19.48 -6.86 10.54
CA SER A 31 -19.83 -7.61 11.76
C SER A 31 -19.78 -9.14 11.56
N GLY A 32 -19.01 -9.64 10.59
CA GLY A 32 -18.97 -11.06 10.21
C GLY A 32 -17.57 -11.63 9.99
N ALA A 33 -17.26 -12.72 10.67
CA ALA A 33 -15.92 -13.35 10.69
C ALA A 33 -15.36 -13.77 9.31
N ALA A 34 -16.21 -14.18 8.37
CA ALA A 34 -15.75 -14.58 7.02
C ALA A 34 -15.34 -13.41 6.13
N ASP A 35 -15.81 -12.20 6.45
CA ASP A 35 -15.41 -10.96 5.79
C ASP A 35 -14.15 -10.40 6.46
N GLU A 36 -14.01 -10.55 7.78
CA GLU A 36 -12.82 -10.15 8.55
C GLU A 36 -11.52 -10.82 8.05
N ASP A 37 -11.52 -12.13 7.77
CA ASP A 37 -10.32 -12.83 7.27
C ASP A 37 -9.89 -12.33 5.88
N ARG A 38 -10.84 -12.16 4.96
CA ARG A 38 -10.57 -11.64 3.61
C ARG A 38 -10.07 -10.21 3.65
N MET A 39 -10.67 -9.39 4.51
CA MET A 39 -10.27 -8.00 4.69
C MET A 39 -8.86 -7.90 5.30
N SER A 40 -8.58 -8.70 6.32
CA SER A 40 -7.26 -8.79 6.94
C SER A 40 -6.18 -9.19 5.94
N GLN A 41 -6.47 -10.16 5.07
CA GLN A 41 -5.56 -10.54 3.99
C GLN A 41 -5.28 -9.38 3.03
N ARG A 42 -6.33 -8.68 2.56
CA ARG A 42 -6.17 -7.53 1.64
C ARG A 42 -5.41 -6.37 2.27
N ILE A 43 -5.61 -6.12 3.57
CA ILE A 43 -4.84 -5.11 4.33
C ILE A 43 -3.36 -5.51 4.34
N ALA A 44 -3.04 -6.76 4.69
CA ALA A 44 -1.67 -7.25 4.73
C ALA A 44 -0.97 -7.17 3.35
N GLU A 45 -1.68 -7.50 2.28
CA GLU A 45 -1.17 -7.37 0.90
C GLU A 45 -0.85 -5.90 0.57
N GLN A 46 -1.71 -4.98 0.97
CA GLN A 46 -1.56 -3.56 0.68
C GLN A 46 -0.46 -2.90 1.54
N GLU A 47 -0.28 -3.33 2.79
CA GLU A 47 0.85 -2.96 3.65
C GLU A 47 2.18 -3.44 3.09
N ALA A 48 2.24 -4.69 2.60
CA ALA A 48 3.44 -5.22 1.96
C ALA A 48 3.80 -4.45 0.68
N GLU A 49 2.82 -4.07 -0.13
CA GLU A 49 3.05 -3.20 -1.29
C GLU A 49 3.58 -1.82 -0.86
N LEU A 50 3.00 -1.22 0.18
CA LEU A 50 3.45 0.07 0.71
C LEU A 50 4.92 0.03 1.15
N GLU A 51 5.31 -1.04 1.84
CA GLU A 51 6.69 -1.24 2.29
C GLU A 51 7.65 -1.36 1.09
N LEU A 52 7.28 -2.14 0.07
CA LEU A 52 8.08 -2.30 -1.14
C LEU A 52 8.26 -0.98 -1.89
N LEU A 53 7.17 -0.22 -2.08
CA LEU A 53 7.22 1.09 -2.75
C LEU A 53 8.09 2.08 -1.97
N THR A 54 7.97 2.10 -0.65
CA THR A 54 8.79 2.97 0.21
C THR A 54 10.29 2.62 0.08
N LYS A 55 10.64 1.33 0.12
CA LYS A 55 12.04 0.89 -0.10
C LYS A 55 12.57 1.26 -1.48
N GLN A 56 11.75 1.13 -2.52
CA GLN A 56 12.11 1.52 -3.88
C GLN A 56 12.34 3.03 -4.00
N ARG A 57 11.45 3.84 -3.42
CA ARG A 57 11.58 5.29 -3.35
C ARG A 57 12.90 5.71 -2.70
N ASP A 58 13.20 5.12 -1.54
CA ASP A 58 14.41 5.42 -0.77
C ASP A 58 15.68 5.03 -1.53
N ALA A 59 15.68 3.88 -2.20
CA ALA A 59 16.78 3.46 -3.05
C ALA A 59 17.01 4.43 -4.21
N LEU A 60 15.94 4.88 -4.87
CA LEU A 60 16.01 5.87 -5.95
C LEU A 60 16.49 7.23 -5.45
N SER A 61 15.99 7.70 -4.30
CA SER A 61 16.44 8.95 -3.68
C SER A 61 17.93 8.93 -3.35
N ARG A 62 18.44 7.82 -2.79
CA ARG A 62 19.88 7.65 -2.52
C ARG A 62 20.73 7.57 -3.78
N SER A 63 20.20 6.96 -4.85
CA SER A 63 20.92 6.86 -6.13
C SER A 63 21.04 8.18 -6.89
N LYS A 64 20.21 9.17 -6.54
CA LYS A 64 20.19 10.50 -7.16
C LYS A 64 20.91 11.59 -6.35
N SER A 65 21.39 11.26 -5.15
CA SER A 65 22.23 12.14 -4.31
C SER A 65 23.71 11.90 -4.61
#